data_AF-A0A9W4L2P2-F1
#
_entry.id   AF-A0A9W4L2P2-F1
#
_cell.length_a   1.000
_cell.length_b   1.000
_cell.length_c   1.000
_cell.angle_alpha   90.00
_cell.angle_beta   90.00
_cell.angle_gamma   90.00
#
_symmetry.space_group_name_H-M   'P 1'
#
loop_
_entity.id
_entity.type
_entity.pdbx_description
1 polymer ?
#
loop_
_entity_poly.entity_id
_entity_poly.type
_entity_poly.pdbx_seq_one_letter_code
_entity_poly.pdbx_strand_id
1 'polypeptide(L)'
;MSRQSVSKWETGKNYPSIEVLINLSDLFQITVDELLRSDEELKEKIIRESKQLAFPKRKMFFDIVLLIGAFLLVSKLIIFGLNKFAGTDITILKSMPVVSNFLPLALMVIGGIGSDYLKDKYVD
;
A
#
# COMPACT_ATOMS: atom_id res chain seq x y z
N MET A 1 -4.01 22.27 19.42
CA MET A 1 -5.49 22.19 19.43
C MET A 1 -6.06 23.51 19.90
N SER A 2 -7.03 24.11 19.19
CA SER A 2 -7.70 25.33 19.66
C SER A 2 -9.05 25.00 20.31
N ARG A 3 -9.54 25.86 21.20
CA ARG A 3 -10.90 25.74 21.79
C ARG A 3 -11.99 25.69 20.70
N GLN A 4 -11.75 26.35 19.57
CA GLN A 4 -12.65 26.33 18.41
C GLN A 4 -12.69 24.94 17.75
N SER A 5 -11.57 24.22 17.69
CA SER A 5 -11.55 22.83 17.19
C SER A 5 -12.36 21.90 18.09
N VAL A 6 -12.20 22.03 19.41
CA VAL A 6 -12.95 21.22 20.39
C VAL A 6 -14.45 21.51 20.31
N SER A 7 -14.85 22.78 20.22
CA SER A 7 -16.27 23.15 20.07
C SER A 7 -16.90 22.60 18.77
N LYS A 8 -16.13 22.49 17.69
CA LYS A 8 -16.60 21.85 16.45
C LYS A 8 -16.80 20.33 16.62
N TRP A 9 -16.00 19.67 17.47
CA TRP A 9 -16.16 18.25 17.82
C TRP A 9 -17.40 18.04 18.68
N GLU A 10 -17.60 18.88 19.70
CA GLU A 10 -18.78 18.83 20.59
C GLU A 10 -20.10 19.08 19.85
N THR A 11 -20.06 19.85 18.75
CA THR A 11 -21.23 20.17 17.93
C THR A 11 -21.39 19.28 16.69
N GLY A 12 -20.56 18.24 16.51
CA GLY A 12 -20.62 17.32 15.38
C GLY A 12 -20.28 17.94 14.01
N LYS A 13 -19.77 19.18 13.97
CA LYS A 13 -19.43 19.89 12.72
C LYS A 13 -18.14 19.37 12.08
N ASN A 14 -17.28 18.73 12.86
CA ASN A 14 -16.05 18.09 12.43
C ASN A 14 -15.63 17.06 13.48
N TYR A 15 -14.78 16.11 13.13
CA TYR A 15 -14.24 15.11 14.04
C TYR A 15 -12.71 15.26 14.21
N PRO A 16 -12.16 14.86 15.37
CA PRO A 16 -10.71 14.76 15.57
C PRO A 16 -10.10 13.70 14.65
N SER A 17 -8.80 13.82 14.32
CA SER A 17 -8.08 12.76 13.60
C SER A 17 -7.79 11.58 14.54
N ILE A 18 -7.45 10.41 13.96
CA ILE A 18 -7.13 9.20 14.73
C ILE A 18 -6.01 9.41 15.76
N GLU A 19 -5.01 10.22 15.40
CA GLU A 19 -3.88 10.53 16.27
C GLU A 19 -4.30 11.36 17.49
N VAL A 20 -5.28 12.24 17.31
CA VAL A 20 -5.87 13.03 18.40
C VAL A 20 -6.73 12.16 19.29
N LEU A 21 -7.49 11.22 18.71
CA LEU A 21 -8.27 10.25 19.47
C LEU A 21 -7.37 9.34 20.32
N ILE A 22 -6.25 8.86 19.76
CA ILE A 22 -5.25 8.08 20.51
C ILE A 22 -4.71 8.92 21.68
N ASN A 23 -4.28 10.16 21.42
CA ASN A 23 -3.78 11.03 22.47
C ASN A 23 -4.81 11.33 23.56
N LEU A 24 -6.10 11.48 23.20
CA LEU A 24 -7.19 11.64 24.16
C LEU A 24 -7.41 10.36 24.96
N SER A 25 -7.34 9.21 24.31
CA SER A 25 -7.49 7.90 24.95
C SER A 25 -6.39 7.68 26.01
N ASP A 26 -5.14 8.04 25.69
CA ASP A 26 -4.00 7.98 26.62
C ASP A 26 -4.15 8.99 27.76
N LEU A 27 -4.60 10.21 27.46
CA LEU A 27 -4.79 11.27 28.46
C LEU A 27 -5.86 10.92 29.49
N PHE A 28 -6.98 10.37 29.04
CA PHE A 28 -8.11 10.01 29.90
C PHE A 28 -8.04 8.57 30.42
N GLN A 29 -7.04 7.79 30.00
CA GLN A 29 -6.88 6.36 30.31
C GLN A 29 -8.12 5.52 30.00
N ILE A 30 -8.77 5.83 28.89
CA ILE A 30 -9.93 5.09 28.35
C ILE A 30 -9.61 4.60 26.96
N THR A 31 -10.36 3.63 26.46
CA THR A 31 -10.13 3.12 25.09
C THR A 31 -10.70 4.06 24.04
N VAL A 32 -10.15 4.03 22.81
CA VAL A 32 -10.73 4.75 21.68
C VAL A 32 -12.17 4.29 21.40
N ASP A 33 -12.51 3.02 21.68
CA ASP A 33 -13.89 2.52 21.60
C ASP A 33 -14.83 3.25 22.57
N GLU A 34 -14.39 3.51 23.81
CA GLU A 34 -15.16 4.26 24.80
C GLU A 34 -15.35 5.73 24.42
N LEU A 35 -14.38 6.34 23.74
CA LEU A 35 -14.52 7.69 23.17
C LEU A 35 -15.57 7.76 22.06
N LEU A 36 -15.85 6.64 21.39
CA LEU A 36 -16.69 6.54 20.18
C LEU A 36 -18.04 5.85 20.45
N ARG A 37 -18.33 5.50 21.71
CA ARG A 37 -19.39 4.56 22.11
C ARG A 37 -20.81 4.93 21.64
N SER A 38 -21.05 6.20 21.32
CA SER A 38 -22.36 6.73 20.92
C SER A 38 -22.44 7.14 19.43
N ASP A 39 -21.37 6.95 18.66
CA ASP A 39 -21.31 7.38 17.25
C ASP A 39 -20.75 6.24 16.37
N GLU A 40 -21.65 5.37 15.91
CA GLU A 40 -21.33 4.22 15.06
C GLU A 40 -20.79 4.65 13.69
N GLU A 41 -21.24 5.78 13.13
CA GLU A 41 -20.73 6.30 11.85
C GLU A 41 -19.27 6.74 11.99
N LEU A 42 -18.94 7.44 13.07
CA LEU A 42 -17.58 7.83 13.38
C LEU A 42 -16.71 6.61 13.65
N LYS A 43 -17.22 5.63 14.40
CA LYS A 43 -16.51 4.38 14.68
C LYS A 43 -16.13 3.64 13.40
N GLU A 44 -17.07 3.47 12.47
CA GLU A 44 -16.76 2.86 11.19
C GLU A 44 -15.80 3.70 10.34
N LYS A 45 -15.94 5.03 10.34
CA LYS A 45 -15.02 5.92 9.63
C LYS A 45 -13.59 5.77 10.15
N ILE A 46 -13.42 5.72 11.48
CA ILE A 46 -12.12 5.53 12.12
C ILE A 46 -11.55 4.14 11.84
N ILE A 47 -12.37 3.08 11.84
CA ILE A 47 -11.93 1.73 11.45
C ILE A 47 -11.47 1.71 9.99
N ARG A 48 -12.17 2.42 9.09
CA ARG A 48 -11.76 2.55 7.68
C ARG A 48 -10.45 3.32 7.55
N GLU A 49 -10.33 4.46 8.22
CA GLU A 49 -9.10 5.28 8.20
C GLU A 49 -7.91 4.52 8.81
N SER A 50 -8.12 3.77 9.90
CA SER A 50 -7.08 2.95 10.50
C SER A 50 -6.66 1.79 9.60
N LYS A 51 -7.60 1.09 8.95
CA LYS A 51 -7.29 0.05 7.94
C LYS A 51 -6.54 0.62 6.73
N GLN A 52 -6.86 1.85 6.29
CA GLN A 52 -6.13 2.52 5.20
C GLN A 52 -4.73 2.97 5.61
N LEU A 53 -4.55 3.48 6.83
CA LEU A 53 -3.23 3.85 7.36
C LEU A 53 -2.38 2.63 7.72
N ALA A 54 -3.02 1.50 8.02
CA ALA A 54 -2.38 0.22 8.30
C ALA A 54 -1.89 -0.50 7.03
N PHE A 55 -2.02 0.09 5.83
CA PHE A 55 -1.39 -0.45 4.63
C PHE A 55 0.10 -0.71 4.93
N PRO A 56 0.51 -1.98 5.03
CA PRO A 56 1.77 -2.29 5.69
C PRO A 56 2.91 -1.88 4.79
N LYS A 57 3.96 -1.29 5.36
CA LYS A 57 5.23 -1.04 4.66
C LYS A 57 5.73 -2.29 3.90
N ARG A 58 5.43 -3.49 4.42
CA ARG A 58 5.73 -4.78 3.77
C ARG A 58 4.89 -5.05 2.52
N LYS A 59 3.60 -4.71 2.51
CA LYS A 59 2.76 -4.85 1.32
C LYS A 59 3.26 -3.91 0.22
N MET A 60 3.55 -2.66 0.58
CA MET A 60 4.12 -1.68 -0.33
C MET A 60 5.43 -2.16 -0.96
N PHE A 61 6.29 -2.85 -0.18
CA PHE A 61 7.50 -3.47 -0.73
C PHE A 61 7.18 -4.51 -1.82
N PHE A 62 6.24 -5.43 -1.58
CA PHE A 62 5.86 -6.44 -2.58
C PHE A 62 5.20 -5.83 -3.83
N ASP A 63 4.39 -4.78 -3.66
CA ASP A 63 3.82 -4.02 -4.77
C ASP A 63 4.92 -3.37 -5.64
N ILE A 64 5.95 -2.80 -5.00
CA ILE A 64 7.11 -2.23 -5.72
C ILE A 64 7.88 -3.33 -6.46
N VAL A 65 8.11 -4.49 -5.82
CA VAL A 65 8.78 -5.64 -6.47
C VAL A 65 8.00 -6.11 -7.70
N LEU A 66 6.66 -6.18 -7.61
CA LEU A 66 5.78 -6.53 -8.72
C LEU A 66 5.91 -5.52 -9.88
N LEU A 67 5.88 -4.22 -9.58
CA LEU A 67 6.02 -3.15 -10.57
C LEU A 67 7.39 -3.18 -11.27
N ILE A 68 8.47 -3.40 -10.51
CA ILE A 68 9.83 -3.55 -11.08
C ILE A 68 9.88 -4.74 -12.02
N GLY A 69 9.30 -5.89 -11.62
CA GLY A 69 9.21 -7.07 -12.48
C GLY A 69 8.48 -6.79 -13.80
N ALA A 70 7.33 -6.12 -13.74
CA ALA A 70 6.56 -5.75 -14.94
C ALA A 70 7.34 -4.78 -15.85
N PHE A 71 8.00 -3.77 -15.28
CA PHE A 71 8.82 -2.83 -16.05
C PHE A 71 9.98 -3.53 -16.78
N LEU A 72 10.67 -4.45 -16.11
CA LEU A 72 11.75 -5.23 -16.72
C LEU A 72 11.23 -6.14 -17.84
N LEU A 73 10.03 -6.70 -17.70
CA LEU A 73 9.39 -7.51 -18.74
C LEU A 73 9.07 -6.64 -19.98
N VAL A 74 8.42 -5.50 -19.77
CA VAL A 74 8.05 -4.57 -20.85
C VAL A 74 9.28 -4.08 -21.60
N SER A 75 10.34 -3.67 -20.90
CA SER A 75 11.58 -3.24 -21.55
C SER A 75 12.21 -4.34 -22.41
N LYS A 76 12.16 -5.61 -21.97
CA LYS A 76 12.59 -6.75 -22.80
C LYS A 76 11.73 -6.95 -24.04
N LEU A 77 10.40 -6.81 -23.94
CA LEU A 77 9.50 -6.91 -25.10
C LEU A 77 9.75 -5.80 -26.11
N ILE A 78 10.01 -4.57 -25.65
CA ILE A 78 10.37 -3.44 -26.51
C ILE A 78 11.68 -3.74 -27.24
N ILE A 79 12.73 -4.16 -26.53
CA ILE A 79 14.03 -4.52 -27.13
C ILE A 79 13.87 -5.66 -28.14
N PHE A 80 13.08 -6.69 -27.82
CA PHE A 80 12.81 -7.80 -28.73
C PHE A 80 12.08 -7.32 -30.01
N GLY A 81 11.10 -6.43 -29.85
CA GLY A 81 10.40 -5.81 -30.98
C GLY A 81 11.34 -5.00 -31.86
N LEU A 82 12.15 -4.12 -31.26
CA LEU A 82 13.15 -3.32 -31.98
C LEU A 82 14.13 -4.22 -32.74
N ASN A 83 14.64 -5.29 -32.12
CA ASN A 83 15.52 -6.24 -32.80
C ASN A 83 14.84 -6.91 -34.01
N LYS A 84 13.55 -7.27 -33.89
CA LYS A 84 12.81 -7.92 -34.98
C LYS A 84 12.49 -6.96 -36.13
N PHE A 85 12.14 -5.71 -35.85
CA PHE A 85 11.66 -4.75 -36.85
C PHE A 85 12.77 -3.86 -37.43
N ALA A 86 13.73 -3.43 -36.60
CA ALA A 86 14.81 -2.53 -37.01
C ALA A 86 16.06 -3.28 -37.50
N GLY A 87 16.07 -4.62 -37.43
CA GLY A 87 17.23 -5.44 -37.83
C GLY A 87 18.48 -5.19 -36.97
N THR A 88 18.30 -4.61 -35.78
CA THR A 88 19.38 -4.36 -34.84
C THR A 88 19.69 -5.64 -34.07
N ASP A 89 20.95 -6.07 -34.02
CA ASP A 89 21.39 -7.15 -33.14
C ASP A 89 21.83 -6.57 -31.79
N ILE A 90 20.85 -6.22 -30.94
CA ILE A 90 21.15 -5.84 -29.56
C ILE A 90 21.51 -7.13 -28.79
N THR A 91 22.80 -7.40 -28.68
CA THR A 91 23.35 -8.61 -28.05
C THR A 91 23.07 -8.71 -26.56
N ILE A 92 22.64 -7.63 -25.90
CA ILE A 92 22.39 -7.58 -24.44
C ILE A 92 21.44 -8.70 -23.96
N LEU A 93 20.49 -9.13 -24.81
CA LEU A 93 19.57 -10.24 -24.48
C LEU A 93 20.19 -11.63 -24.71
N LYS A 94 21.14 -11.76 -25.65
CA LYS A 94 21.83 -13.03 -25.99
C LYS A 94 23.07 -13.28 -25.14
N SER A 95 23.74 -12.22 -24.67
CA SER A 95 24.96 -12.29 -23.83
C SER A 95 24.68 -12.64 -22.37
N MET A 96 23.43 -12.56 -21.94
CA MET A 96 23.01 -12.81 -20.57
C MET A 96 22.68 -14.30 -20.36
N PRO A 97 22.93 -14.87 -19.16
CA PRO A 97 22.56 -16.23 -18.86
C PRO A 97 21.06 -16.46 -19.06
N VAL A 98 20.66 -17.62 -19.61
CA VAL A 98 19.25 -17.98 -19.85
C VAL A 98 18.39 -17.81 -18.59
N VAL A 99 18.97 -18.03 -17.40
CA VAL A 99 18.27 -17.85 -16.11
C VAL A 99 17.80 -16.41 -15.85
N SER A 100 18.52 -15.41 -16.35
CA SER A 100 18.19 -13.99 -16.20
C SER A 100 16.96 -13.58 -17.04
N ASN A 101 16.56 -14.40 -18.01
CA ASN A 101 15.32 -14.21 -18.75
C ASN A 101 14.09 -14.44 -17.88
N PHE A 102 14.22 -15.28 -16.85
CA PHE A 102 13.14 -15.57 -15.91
C PHE A 102 13.12 -14.61 -14.72
N LEU A 103 14.13 -13.74 -14.54
CA LEU A 103 14.20 -12.81 -13.41
C LEU A 103 12.96 -11.90 -13.29
N PRO A 104 12.46 -11.26 -14.37
CA PRO A 104 11.24 -10.44 -14.28
C PRO A 104 10.02 -11.25 -13.85
N LEU A 105 9.88 -12.48 -14.36
CA LEU A 105 8.79 -13.39 -13.99
C LEU A 105 8.89 -13.82 -12.52
N ALA A 106 10.08 -14.17 -12.05
CA ALA A 106 10.31 -14.53 -10.65
C ALA A 106 9.96 -13.37 -9.70
N LEU A 107 10.37 -12.14 -10.04
CA LEU A 107 9.99 -10.95 -9.28
C LEU A 107 8.48 -10.70 -9.29
N MET A 108 7.81 -10.90 -10.43
CA MET A 108 6.36 -10.75 -10.51
C MET A 108 5.61 -11.80 -9.69
N VAL A 109 6.07 -13.05 -9.68
CA VAL A 109 5.48 -14.12 -8.87
C VAL A 109 5.68 -13.83 -7.38
N ILE A 110 6.89 -13.48 -6.96
CA ILE A 110 7.20 -13.14 -5.56
C ILE A 110 6.43 -11.89 -5.11
N GLY A 111 6.42 -10.84 -5.93
CA GLY A 111 5.69 -9.60 -5.68
C GLY A 111 4.18 -9.82 -5.60
N GLY A 112 3.62 -10.57 -6.55
CA GLY A 112 2.19 -10.88 -6.61
C GLY A 112 1.72 -11.71 -5.43
N ILE A 113 2.37 -12.86 -5.18
CA ILE A 113 2.01 -13.74 -4.05
C ILE A 113 2.19 -13.01 -2.72
N GLY A 114 3.29 -12.28 -2.55
CA GLY A 114 3.56 -11.55 -1.31
C GLY A 114 2.59 -10.39 -1.06
N SER A 115 2.19 -9.67 -2.11
CA SER A 115 1.19 -8.59 -1.99
C SER A 115 -0.19 -9.15 -1.66
N ASP A 116 -0.60 -10.26 -2.29
CA ASP A 116 -1.91 -10.88 -2.08
C ASP A 116 -2.01 -11.53 -0.69
N TYR A 117 -0.99 -12.28 -0.27
CA TYR A 117 -0.91 -12.85 1.08
C TYR A 117 -1.03 -11.79 2.17
N LEU A 118 -0.39 -10.63 1.97
CA LEU A 118 -0.52 -9.54 2.92
C LEU A 118 -1.88 -8.88 2.82
N LYS A 119 -2.42 -8.64 1.63
CA LYS A 119 -3.76 -8.06 1.46
C LYS A 119 -4.81 -8.83 2.26
N ASP A 120 -4.82 -10.16 2.16
CA ASP A 120 -5.76 -10.99 2.91
C ASP A 120 -5.56 -10.86 4.43
N LYS A 121 -4.30 -10.79 4.89
CA LYS A 121 -3.97 -10.62 6.31
C LYS A 121 -4.40 -9.29 6.94
N TYR A 122 -4.58 -8.22 6.16
CA TYR A 122 -4.95 -6.89 6.68
C TYR A 122 -6.38 -6.45 6.32
N VAL A 123 -7.07 -7.20 5.46
CA VAL A 123 -8.46 -6.90 5.09
C VAL A 123 -9.44 -7.54 6.09
N ASP A 124 -9.09 -8.65 6.73
CA ASP A 124 -9.80 -9.21 7.89
C ASP A 124 -9.56 -8.33 9.15
#